data_AF-A0A846ZSM6-F1
#
_entry.id   AF-A0A846ZSM6-F1
#
_cell.length_a   1.000
_cell.length_b   1.000
_cell.length_c   1.000
_cell.angle_alpha   90.00
_cell.angle_beta   90.00
_cell.angle_gamma   90.00
#
_symmetry.space_group_name_H-M   'P 1'
#
loop_
_entity.id
_entity.type
_entity.pdbx_description
1 polymer ?
#
loop_
_entity_poly.entity_id
_entity_poly.type
_entity_poly.pdbx_seq_one_letter_code
_entity_poly.pdbx_strand_id
1 'polypeptide(L)'
;MKKSNFLQGAFIATLGIILSKILGIIYVIPFYLIIGTKGGALYGYAYNIYIIFLSISTAGIPFAMSKITSEYNALSYFKLKEQVFKIGKVLLSVIGVVSFLLLFFFAKPIAYLVIGDIVGGNSIDDVIYVIRIISFAILIV
;
A
#
# COMPACT_ATOMS: atom_id res chain seq x y z
N MET A 1 14.16 -25.07 20.80
CA MET A 1 13.15 -24.43 19.93
C MET A 1 12.43 -25.52 19.14
N LYS A 2 11.12 -25.74 19.33
CA LYS A 2 10.35 -26.78 18.61
C LYS A 2 10.21 -26.39 17.13
N LYS A 3 10.93 -27.07 16.24
CA LYS A 3 10.94 -26.86 14.77
C LYS A 3 9.55 -26.92 14.11
N SER A 4 8.55 -27.53 14.75
CA SER A 4 7.20 -27.72 14.20
C SER A 4 6.42 -26.41 13.99
N ASN A 5 6.50 -25.45 14.92
CA ASN A 5 5.65 -24.25 14.86
C ASN A 5 6.12 -23.23 13.82
N PHE A 6 7.43 -23.11 13.58
CA PHE A 6 7.96 -22.20 12.57
C PHE A 6 7.60 -22.66 11.16
N LEU A 7 7.74 -23.96 10.88
CA LEU A 7 7.41 -24.53 9.57
C LEU A 7 5.90 -24.45 9.29
N GLN A 8 5.06 -24.70 10.29
CA GLN A 8 3.61 -24.51 10.17
C GLN A 8 3.23 -23.05 9.90
N GLY A 9 3.83 -22.10 10.63
CA GLY A 9 3.57 -20.67 10.41
C GLY A 9 4.00 -20.21 9.02
N ALA A 10 5.18 -20.63 8.56
CA ALA A 10 5.67 -20.33 7.22
C ALA A 10 4.78 -20.95 6.12
N PHE A 11 4.30 -22.17 6.32
CA PHE A 11 3.40 -22.85 5.38
C PHE A 11 2.06 -22.10 5.23
N ILE A 12 1.44 -21.71 6.35
CA ILE A 12 0.19 -20.93 6.35
C ILE A 12 0.39 -19.57 5.68
N ALA A 13 1.49 -18.86 5.99
CA ALA A 13 1.80 -17.59 5.36
C ALA A 13 1.98 -17.73 3.84
N THR A 14 2.68 -18.76 3.39
CA THR A 14 2.91 -19.04 1.96
C THR A 14 1.60 -19.35 1.25
N LEU A 15 0.75 -20.19 1.83
CA LEU A 15 -0.59 -20.47 1.29
C LEU A 15 -1.44 -19.20 1.20
N GLY A 16 -1.40 -18.34 2.23
CA GLY A 16 -2.10 -17.05 2.21
C GLY A 16 -1.66 -16.15 1.06
N ILE A 17 -0.35 -16.09 0.78
CA ILE A 17 0.21 -15.33 -0.35
C ILE A 17 -0.29 -15.90 -1.69
N ILE A 18 -0.26 -17.22 -1.86
CA ILE A 18 -0.71 -17.88 -3.09
C ILE A 18 -2.20 -17.61 -3.33
N LEU A 19 -3.05 -17.81 -2.31
CA LEU A 19 -4.48 -17.56 -2.43
C LEU A 19 -4.78 -16.09 -2.76
N SER A 20 -4.07 -15.15 -2.12
CA SER A 20 -4.20 -13.72 -2.41
C SER A 20 -3.84 -13.38 -3.85
N LYS A 21 -2.79 -14.01 -4.40
CA LYS A 21 -2.40 -13.84 -5.81
C LYS A 21 -3.43 -14.42 -6.78
N ILE A 22 -3.99 -15.59 -6.46
CA ILE A 22 -5.05 -16.21 -7.28
C ILE A 22 -6.28 -15.30 -7.33
N LEU A 23 -6.74 -14.81 -6.17
CA LEU A 23 -7.85 -13.86 -6.09
C LEU A 23 -7.56 -12.58 -6.90
N GLY A 24 -6.32 -12.08 -6.80
CA GLY A 24 -5.87 -10.95 -7.60
C GLY A 24 -5.99 -11.19 -9.10
N ILE A 25 -5.52 -12.34 -9.61
CA ILE A 25 -5.59 -12.69 -11.03
C ILE A 25 -7.06 -12.80 -11.50
N ILE A 26 -7.91 -13.45 -10.71
CA ILE A 26 -9.33 -13.62 -11.01
C ILE A 26 -10.03 -12.26 -11.11
N TYR A 27 -9.62 -11.27 -10.31
CA TYR A 27 -10.14 -9.91 -10.38
C TYR A 27 -9.55 -9.09 -11.54
N VAL A 28 -8.22 -9.12 -11.70
CA VAL A 28 -7.49 -8.22 -12.60
C VAL A 28 -7.82 -8.50 -14.07
N ILE A 29 -7.86 -9.77 -14.49
CA ILE A 29 -8.13 -10.12 -15.90
C ILE A 29 -9.47 -9.57 -16.41
N PRO A 30 -10.63 -9.87 -15.78
CA PRO A 30 -11.91 -9.35 -16.25
C PRO A 30 -11.99 -7.83 -16.09
N PHE A 31 -11.38 -7.25 -15.05
CA PHE A 31 -11.35 -5.80 -14.87
C PHE A 31 -10.71 -5.09 -16.08
N TYR A 32 -9.54 -5.54 -16.55
CA TYR A 32 -8.90 -4.95 -17.72
C TYR A 32 -9.68 -5.17 -19.03
N LEU A 33 -10.40 -6.28 -19.15
CA LEU A 33 -11.30 -6.52 -20.29
C LEU A 33 -12.48 -5.55 -20.32
N ILE A 34 -13.01 -5.16 -19.15
CA ILE A 34 -14.15 -4.25 -19.02
C ILE A 34 -13.76 -2.79 -19.29
N ILE A 35 -12.64 -2.33 -18.72
CA ILE A 35 -12.23 -0.90 -18.79
C ILE A 35 -11.50 -0.51 -20.07
N GLY A 36 -11.00 -1.51 -20.83
CA GLY A 36 -10.26 -1.31 -22.07
C GLY A 36 -8.93 -0.55 -21.90
N THR A 37 -8.35 -0.11 -23.02
CA THR A 37 -7.00 0.50 -23.04
C THR A 37 -6.93 1.85 -22.35
N LYS A 38 -7.91 2.74 -22.56
CA LYS A 38 -7.96 4.06 -21.92
C LYS A 38 -8.12 3.97 -20.41
N GLY A 39 -9.05 3.13 -19.94
CA GLY A 39 -9.25 2.89 -18.52
C GLY A 39 -8.06 2.18 -17.87
N GLY A 40 -7.41 1.26 -18.59
CA GLY A 40 -6.18 0.61 -18.14
C GLY A 40 -5.03 1.60 -17.95
N ALA A 41 -4.88 2.60 -18.82
CA ALA A 41 -3.90 3.65 -18.65
C ALA A 41 -4.18 4.53 -17.42
N LEU A 42 -5.45 4.92 -17.20
CA LEU A 42 -5.86 5.64 -15.99
C LEU A 42 -5.58 4.84 -14.72
N TYR A 43 -5.92 3.55 -14.71
CA TYR A 43 -5.59 2.65 -13.63
C TYR A 43 -4.07 2.60 -13.39
N GLY A 44 -3.28 2.50 -14.45
CA GLY A 44 -1.81 2.50 -14.37
C GLY A 44 -1.25 3.75 -13.71
N TYR A 45 -1.78 4.95 -14.04
CA TYR A 45 -1.35 6.19 -13.40
C TYR A 45 -1.62 6.19 -11.88
N ALA A 46 -2.82 5.80 -11.46
CA ALA A 46 -3.14 5.66 -10.04
C ALA A 46 -2.28 4.58 -9.36
N TYR A 47 -2.13 3.43 -10.02
CA TYR A 47 -1.46 2.26 -9.47
C TYR A 47 0.04 2.51 -9.21
N ASN A 48 0.70 3.26 -10.10
CA ASN A 48 2.10 3.66 -9.89
C ASN A 48 2.27 4.50 -8.62
N ILE A 49 1.36 5.46 -8.38
CA ILE A 49 1.36 6.24 -7.14
C ILE A 49 1.12 5.33 -5.94
N TYR A 50 0.09 4.48 -6.01
CA TYR A 50 -0.24 3.53 -4.95
C TYR A 50 0.94 2.63 -4.58
N ILE A 51 1.69 2.09 -5.55
CA ILE A 51 2.85 1.23 -5.28
C ILE A 51 3.93 1.94 -4.47
N ILE A 52 4.17 3.23 -4.70
CA ILE A 52 5.17 4.00 -3.95
C ILE A 52 4.80 4.03 -2.47
N PHE A 53 3.55 4.38 -2.16
CA PHE A 53 3.06 4.43 -0.79
C PHE A 53 2.93 3.04 -0.16
N LEU A 54 2.51 2.03 -0.92
CA LEU A 54 2.48 0.64 -0.46
C LEU A 54 3.89 0.16 -0.10
N SER A 55 4.90 0.50 -0.90
CA SER A 55 6.29 0.11 -0.65
C SER A 55 6.80 0.75 0.64
N ILE A 56 6.53 2.04 0.88
CA ILE A 56 6.89 2.71 2.14
C ILE A 56 6.17 2.07 3.34
N SER A 57 4.88 1.78 3.17
CA SER A 57 4.04 1.21 4.23
C SER A 57 4.44 -0.21 4.60
N THR A 58 4.91 -1.00 3.63
CA THR A 58 5.31 -2.41 3.85
C THR A 58 6.79 -2.57 4.24
N ALA A 59 7.71 -1.73 3.76
CA ALA A 59 9.15 -2.00 3.89
C ALA A 59 9.82 -1.44 5.15
N GLY A 60 9.22 -0.46 5.84
CA GLY A 60 9.91 0.27 6.91
C GLY A 60 9.40 -0.03 8.32
N ILE A 61 8.40 0.74 8.73
CA ILE A 61 7.92 0.82 10.12
C ILE A 61 7.43 -0.55 10.63
N PRO A 62 6.64 -1.35 9.89
CA PRO A 62 6.16 -2.63 10.40
C PRO A 62 7.27 -3.64 10.71
N PHE A 63 8.37 -3.62 9.95
CA PHE A 63 9.52 -4.50 10.21
C PHE A 63 10.26 -4.11 11.48
N ALA A 64 10.54 -2.81 11.67
CA ALA A 64 11.16 -2.31 12.90
C ALA A 64 10.29 -2.62 14.12
N MET A 65 8.97 -2.42 13.98
CA MET A 65 7.98 -2.73 15.00
C MET A 65 7.94 -4.22 15.34
N SER A 66 7.98 -5.10 14.34
CA SER A 66 8.01 -6.55 14.53
C SER A 66 9.25 -7.01 15.30
N LYS A 67 10.41 -6.37 15.04
CA LYS A 67 11.65 -6.64 15.77
C LYS A 67 11.57 -6.19 17.23
N ILE A 68 11.23 -4.92 17.46
CA ILE A 68 11.19 -4.33 18.82
C ILE A 68 10.13 -5.02 19.69
N THR A 69 8.95 -5.30 19.12
CA THR A 69 7.89 -5.99 19.87
C THR A 69 8.28 -7.42 20.22
N SER A 70 9.04 -8.13 19.35
CA SER A 70 9.57 -9.46 19.65
C SER A 70 10.62 -9.43 20.76
N GLU A 71 11.51 -8.43 20.77
CA GLU A 71 12.52 -8.22 21.81
C GLU A 71 11.86 -7.94 23.18
N TYR A 72 10.91 -7.00 23.23
CA TYR A 72 10.16 -6.71 24.46
C TYR A 72 9.30 -7.87 24.92
N ASN A 73 8.80 -8.70 24.01
CA ASN A 73 8.07 -9.91 24.37
C ASN A 73 9.01 -10.95 25.00
N ALA A 74 10.25 -11.09 24.50
CA ALA A 74 11.25 -11.98 25.09
C ALA A 74 11.71 -11.51 26.49
N LEU A 75 11.78 -10.19 26.70
CA LEU A 75 12.12 -9.58 28.00
C LEU A 75 10.91 -9.47 28.95
N SER A 76 9.73 -9.97 28.56
CA SER A 76 8.47 -9.83 29.33
C SER A 76 8.04 -8.37 29.63
N TYR A 77 8.51 -7.41 28.82
CA TYR A 77 8.18 -5.99 28.94
C TYR A 77 6.88 -5.64 28.20
N PHE A 78 5.76 -6.18 28.70
CA PHE A 78 4.46 -6.05 28.04
C PHE A 78 3.97 -4.61 27.90
N LYS A 79 4.20 -3.75 28.89
CA LYS A 79 3.81 -2.33 28.82
C LYS A 79 4.55 -1.58 27.70
N LEU A 80 5.86 -1.82 27.55
CA LEU A 80 6.67 -1.21 26.50
C LEU A 80 6.29 -1.73 25.12
N LYS A 81 5.99 -3.03 24.99
CA LYS A 81 5.45 -3.62 23.75
C LYS A 81 4.18 -2.90 23.28
N GLU A 82 3.25 -2.64 24.19
CA GLU A 82 1.99 -1.97 23.86
C GLU A 82 2.21 -0.49 23.50
N GLN A 83 3.09 0.22 24.22
CA GLN A 83 3.45 1.60 23.91
C GLN A 83 4.08 1.73 22.53
N VAL A 84 5.05 0.88 22.20
CA VAL A 84 5.68 0.86 20.88
C VAL A 84 4.63 0.61 19.80
N PHE A 85 3.73 -0.36 19.99
CA PHE A 85 2.61 -0.60 19.07
C PHE A 85 1.73 0.64 18.84
N LYS A 86 1.34 1.33 19.91
CA LYS A 86 0.53 2.56 19.84
C LYS A 86 1.27 3.68 19.09
N ILE A 87 2.55 3.89 19.37
CA ILE A 87 3.37 4.91 18.71
C ILE A 87 3.49 4.59 17.21
N GLY A 88 3.81 3.34 16.85
CA GLY A 88 3.92 2.93 15.45
C GLY A 88 2.60 3.10 14.70
N LYS A 89 1.47 2.77 15.32
CA LYS A 89 0.14 2.99 14.74
C LYS A 89 -0.12 4.48 14.48
N VAL A 90 0.11 5.34 15.48
CA VAL A 90 -0.09 6.80 15.33
C VAL A 90 0.81 7.35 14.23
N LEU A 91 2.07 6.94 14.20
CA LEU A 91 3.04 7.39 13.21
C LEU A 91 2.62 7.01 11.78
N LEU A 92 2.19 5.76 11.57
CA LEU A 92 1.64 5.31 10.28
C LEU A 92 0.37 6.09 9.90
N SER A 93 -0.55 6.31 10.84
CA SER A 93 -1.77 7.10 10.59
C SER A 93 -1.46 8.54 10.20
N VAL A 94 -0.49 9.18 10.86
CA VAL A 94 -0.07 10.55 10.52
C VAL A 94 0.55 10.58 9.12
N ILE A 95 1.42 9.64 8.78
CA ILE A 95 2.01 9.56 7.43
C ILE A 95 0.94 9.34 6.37
N GLY A 96 -0.05 8.47 6.62
CA GLY A 96 -1.17 8.23 5.72
C GLY A 96 -2.01 9.50 5.50
N VAL A 97 -2.37 10.20 6.57
CA VAL A 97 -3.13 11.46 6.48
C VAL A 97 -2.34 12.55 5.74
N VAL A 98 -1.06 12.72 6.05
CA VAL A 98 -0.20 13.71 5.36
C VAL A 98 -0.09 13.37 3.87
N SER A 99 0.11 12.09 3.53
CA SER A 99 0.20 11.62 2.15
C SER A 99 -1.11 11.83 1.39
N PHE A 100 -2.25 11.55 2.02
CA PHE A 100 -3.57 11.84 1.49
C PHE A 100 -3.74 13.33 1.18
N LEU A 101 -3.47 14.21 2.14
CA LEU A 101 -3.62 15.66 1.95
C LEU A 101 -2.72 16.16 0.82
N LEU A 102 -1.47 15.70 0.77
CA LEU A 102 -0.54 16.04 -0.30
C LEU A 102 -1.09 15.62 -1.67
N LEU A 103 -1.49 14.36 -1.83
CA LEU A 103 -2.01 13.89 -3.12
C LEU A 103 -3.33 14.55 -3.50
N PHE A 104 -4.24 14.77 -2.55
CA PHE A 104 -5.56 15.33 -2.83
C PHE A 104 -5.47 16.80 -3.28
N PHE A 105 -4.70 17.63 -2.57
CA PHE A 105 -4.55 19.05 -2.89
C PHE A 105 -3.57 19.29 -4.04
N PHE A 106 -2.46 18.54 -4.12
CA PHE A 106 -1.46 18.68 -5.17
C PHE A 106 -1.69 17.72 -6.36
N ALA A 107 -2.88 17.14 -6.51
CA ALA A 107 -3.21 16.24 -7.61
C ALA A 107 -2.88 16.82 -8.99
N LYS A 108 -3.12 18.13 -9.19
CA LYS A 108 -2.85 18.84 -10.45
C LYS A 108 -1.36 18.82 -10.83
N PRO A 109 -0.43 19.38 -10.02
CA PRO A 109 0.99 19.32 -10.37
C PRO A 109 1.52 17.88 -10.44
N ILE A 110 1.01 16.96 -9.61
CA ILE A 110 1.40 15.55 -9.67
C ILE A 110 0.97 14.91 -11.01
N ALA A 111 -0.22 15.24 -11.53
CA ALA A 111 -0.68 14.73 -12.82
C ALA A 111 0.27 15.12 -13.97
N TYR A 112 0.78 16.36 -13.98
CA TYR A 112 1.77 16.80 -14.97
C TYR A 112 3.09 16.03 -14.85
N LEU A 113 3.53 15.72 -13.63
CA LEU A 113 4.74 14.92 -13.41
C LEU A 113 4.57 13.46 -13.85
N VAL A 114 3.38 12.89 -13.69
CA VAL A 114 3.09 11.48 -14.02
C VAL A 114 2.88 11.30 -15.53
N ILE A 115 2.23 12.24 -16.20
CA ILE A 115 1.99 12.17 -17.66
C ILE A 115 3.23 12.59 -18.45
N GLY A 116 4.02 13.55 -17.96
CA GLY A 116 5.13 14.13 -18.73
C GLY A 116 4.67 14.75 -20.06
N ASP A 117 5.44 14.55 -21.12
CA ASP A 117 5.17 15.09 -22.48
C ASP A 117 4.35 14.15 -23.38
N ILE A 118 3.61 13.19 -22.81
CA ILE A 118 2.85 12.21 -23.60
C ILE A 118 1.65 12.90 -24.27
N VAL A 119 1.75 13.13 -25.59
CA VAL A 119 0.68 13.70 -26.42
C VAL A 119 -0.14 12.57 -27.05
N GLY A 120 -1.46 12.56 -26.83
CA GLY A 120 -2.42 11.64 -27.49
C GLY A 120 -3.12 10.61 -26.60
N GLY A 121 -3.12 10.79 -25.27
CA GLY A 121 -3.72 9.88 -24.29
C GLY A 121 -5.00 10.37 -23.61
N ASN A 122 -5.20 9.96 -22.36
CA ASN A 122 -6.28 10.45 -21.48
C ASN A 122 -6.11 11.96 -21.20
N SER A 123 -7.20 12.66 -20.89
CA SER A 123 -7.11 14.08 -20.56
C SER A 123 -6.40 14.28 -19.22
N ILE A 124 -5.78 15.45 -19.02
CA ILE A 124 -5.12 15.75 -17.75
C ILE A 124 -6.12 15.78 -16.59
N ASP A 125 -7.35 16.23 -16.85
CA ASP A 125 -8.42 16.27 -15.86
C ASP A 125 -8.82 14.86 -15.40
N ASP A 126 -8.84 13.87 -16.30
CA ASP A 126 -9.09 12.47 -15.94
C ASP A 126 -7.99 11.93 -15.02
N VAL A 127 -6.74 12.27 -15.29
CA VAL A 127 -5.62 11.84 -14.45
C VAL A 127 -5.66 12.53 -13.09
N ILE A 128 -5.95 13.83 -13.02
CA ILE A 128 -6.16 14.56 -11.77
C ILE A 128 -7.26 13.91 -10.94
N TYR A 129 -8.37 13.55 -11.59
CA TYR A 129 -9.50 12.90 -10.95
C TYR A 129 -9.10 11.55 -10.34
N VAL A 130 -8.38 10.72 -11.08
CA VAL A 130 -7.92 9.42 -10.62
C VAL A 130 -6.87 9.53 -9.51
N ILE A 131 -5.99 10.55 -9.54
CA ILE A 131 -5.05 10.85 -8.44
C ILE A 131 -5.81 11.24 -7.16
N ARG A 132 -6.87 12.04 -7.27
CA ARG A 132 -7.71 12.37 -6.12
C ARG A 132 -8.43 11.14 -5.57
N ILE A 133 -8.94 10.26 -6.42
CA ILE A 133 -9.58 9.02 -5.97
C ILE A 133 -8.57 8.14 -5.22
N ILE A 134 -7.39 7.90 -5.80
CA ILE A 134 -6.40 6.99 -5.18
C ILE A 134 -5.84 7.56 -3.87
N SER A 135 -5.87 8.88 -3.67
CA SER A 135 -5.46 9.49 -2.40
C SER A 135 -6.25 8.92 -1.20
N PHE A 136 -7.54 8.64 -1.35
CA PHE A 136 -8.36 8.05 -0.29
C PHE A 136 -7.94 6.62 0.03
N ALA A 137 -7.48 5.86 -0.96
CA ALA A 137 -7.01 4.49 -0.74
C ALA A 137 -5.78 4.47 0.18
N ILE A 138 -4.93 5.48 0.12
CA ILE A 138 -3.69 5.58 0.91
C ILE A 138 -3.94 5.78 2.40
N LEU A 139 -5.14 6.20 2.81
CA LEU A 139 -5.51 6.25 4.24
C LEU A 139 -5.66 4.85 4.85
N ILE A 140 -5.88 3.83 4.03
CA ILE A 140 -6.16 2.46 4.46
C ILE A 140 -4.93 1.55 4.36
N VAL A 141 -3.98 1.92 3.48
CA VAL A 141 -2.70 1.21 3.26
C VAL A 141 -1.76 1.41 4.45
#